data_AF-A0A4P2VAM8-F1
#
_entry.id   AF-A0A4P2VAM8-F1
#
_cell.length_a   1.000
_cell.length_b   1.000
_cell.length_c   1.000
_cell.angle_alpha   90.00
_cell.angle_beta   90.00
_cell.angle_gamma   90.00
#
_symmetry.space_group_name_H-M   'P 1'
#
loop_
_entity.id
_entity.type
_entity.pdbx_description
1 polymer ?
#
loop_
_entity_poly.entity_id
_entity_poly.type
_entity_poly.pdbx_seq_one_letter_code
_entity_poly.pdbx_strand_id
1 'polypeptide(L)' 'MPDMTCPECGGRLVYDPVTGYYSCTSCGLSATRAQLAALREKKRDAAVRERSRQRDYLDWWVSSKKR' A
#
# COMPACT_ATOMS: atom_id res chain seq x y z
N MET A 1 17.01 4.51 -0.04
CA MET A 1 16.90 4.24 -1.49
C MET A 1 15.47 3.81 -1.73
N PRO A 2 14.67 4.52 -2.55
CA PRO A 2 13.24 4.26 -2.66
C PRO A 2 13.03 2.89 -3.32
N ASP A 3 12.78 1.91 -2.45
CA ASP A 3 12.05 0.66 -2.63
C ASP A 3 11.49 0.51 -4.05
N MET A 4 12.27 -0.12 -4.95
CA MET A 4 11.82 -0.65 -6.25
C MET A 4 10.94 -1.90 -6.03
N THR A 5 10.00 -1.77 -5.10
CA THR A 5 9.22 -2.86 -4.55
C THR A 5 7.76 -2.55 -4.81
N CYS A 6 7.06 -3.54 -5.35
CA CYS A 6 5.67 -3.38 -5.75
C CYS A 6 4.79 -3.22 -4.53
N PRO A 7 3.99 -2.14 -4.43
CA PRO A 7 3.07 -1.97 -3.31
C PRO A 7 1.97 -3.03 -3.28
N GLU A 8 1.75 -3.76 -4.38
CA GLU A 8 0.75 -4.83 -4.49
C GLU A 8 1.27 -6.19 -4.02
N CYS A 9 2.48 -6.57 -4.42
CA CYS A 9 2.97 -7.94 -4.23
C CYS A 9 4.32 -8.05 -3.52
N GLY A 10 5.00 -6.94 -3.21
CA GLY A 10 6.37 -6.99 -2.66
C GLY A 10 7.43 -7.43 -3.67
N GLY A 11 7.05 -7.66 -4.93
CA GLY A 11 7.95 -8.09 -6.00
C GLY A 11 8.86 -6.97 -6.50
N ARG A 12 9.94 -7.37 -7.19
CA ARG A 12 10.89 -6.45 -7.82
C ARG A 12 10.21 -5.71 -8.98
N LEU A 13 10.39 -4.39 -9.03
CA LEU A 13 10.10 -3.63 -10.24
C LEU A 13 11.35 -3.50 -11.10
N VAL A 14 11.17 -3.72 -12.39
CA VAL A 14 12.13 -3.47 -13.45
C VAL A 14 11.75 -2.15 -14.10
N TYR A 15 12.73 -1.25 -14.25
CA TYR A 15 12.53 -0.01 -14.97
C TYR A 15 12.80 -0.25 -16.45
N ASP A 16 11.85 0.14 -17.30
CA ASP A 16 11.98 0.11 -18.73
C ASP A 16 12.38 1.51 -19.23
N PRO A 17 13.63 1.71 -19.71
CA PRO A 17 14.12 3.02 -20.10
C PRO A 17 13.54 3.52 -21.43
N VAL A 18 12.95 2.63 -22.25
CA VAL A 18 12.37 2.98 -23.55
C VAL A 18 11.02 3.69 -23.34
N THR A 19 10.20 3.14 -22.46
CA THR A 19 8.87 3.67 -22.17
C THR A 19 8.85 4.59 -20.95
N GLY A 20 9.86 4.49 -20.07
CA GLY A 20 9.88 5.18 -18.78
C GLY A 20 8.94 4.57 -17.74
N TYR A 21 8.41 3.38 -18.00
CA TYR A 21 7.51 2.67 -17.10
C TYR A 21 8.29 1.74 -16.16
N TYR A 22 7.66 1.40 -15.05
CA TYR A 22 8.14 0.35 -14.16
C TYR A 22 7.22 -0.85 -14.29
N SER A 23 7.79 -2.02 -14.59
CA SER A 23 7.09 -3.28 -14.73
C SER A 23 7.43 -4.21 -13.56
N CYS A 24 6.43 -4.81 -12.92
CA CYS A 24 6.66 -5.81 -11.88
C CYS A 24 6.60 -7.22 -12.47
N THR A 25 7.63 -8.02 -12.26
CA THR A 25 7.70 -9.41 -12.74
C THR A 25 6.82 -10.39 -11.97
N SER A 26 6.38 -10.04 -10.75
CA SER A 26 5.54 -10.93 -9.93
C SER A 26 4.04 -10.76 -10.17
N CYS A 27 3.55 -9.54 -10.41
CA CYS A 27 2.13 -9.26 -10.61
C CYS A 27 1.78 -8.76 -12.02
N GLY A 28 2.77 -8.51 -12.88
CA GLY A 28 2.56 -7.97 -14.22
C GLY A 28 2.16 -6.49 -14.25
N LEU A 29 2.23 -5.79 -13.11
CA LEU A 29 1.85 -4.38 -13.04
C LEU A 29 2.89 -3.51 -13.78
N SER A 30 2.47 -2.87 -14.86
CA SER A 30 3.21 -1.81 -15.56
C SER A 30 2.63 -0.45 -15.17
N ALA A 31 3.40 0.35 -14.43
CA ALA A 31 2.96 1.64 -13.91
C ALA A 31 4.08 2.69 -13.99
N THR A 32 3.72 3.95 -14.20
CA THR A 32 4.68 5.05 -14.09
C THR A 32 5.00 5.34 -12.62
N ARG A 33 6.08 6.11 -12.38
CA ARG A 33 6.46 6.53 -11.03
C ARG A 33 5.34 7.26 -10.29
N ALA A 34 4.59 8.12 -10.98
CA ALA A 34 3.46 8.85 -10.41
C ALA A 34 2.33 7.89 -9.98
N GLN A 35 2.07 6.87 -10.79
CA GLN A 35 1.01 5.90 -10.57
C GLN A 35 1.36 4.94 -9.41
N LEU A 36 2.63 4.56 -9.29
CA LEU A 36 3.14 3.85 -8.11
C LEU A 36 3.04 4.68 -6.83
N ALA A 37 3.33 5.98 -6.90
CA ALA A 37 3.18 6.88 -5.76
C ALA A 37 1.71 6.98 -5.33
N ALA A 38 0.78 7.15 -6.28
CA ALA A 38 -0.66 7.19 -6.01
C ALA A 38 -1.17 5.88 -5.38
N LEU A 39 -0.72 4.72 -5.87
CA LEU A 39 -1.06 3.42 -5.28
C LEU A 39 -0.58 3.29 -3.83
N ARG A 40 0.65 3.75 -3.54
CA ARG A 40 1.22 3.75 -2.18
C ARG A 40 0.45 4.66 -1.24
N GLU A 41 0.10 5.86 -1.70
CA GLU A 41 -0.70 6.81 -0.92
C GLU A 41 -2.08 6.21 -0.59
N LYS A 42 -2.75 5.65 -1.59
CA LYS A 42 -4.06 5.02 -1.41
C LYS A 42 -4.03 3.85 -0.42
N LYS A 43 -2.99 3.01 -0.47
CA LYS A 43 -2.79 1.94 0.53
C LYS A 43 -2.51 2.49 1.92
N ARG A 44 -1.71 3.55 2.05
CA ARG A 44 -1.44 4.19 3.33
C ARG A 44 -2.74 4.74 3.94
N ASP A 45 -3.52 5.46 3.14
CA ASP A 45 -4.77 6.07 3.58
C ASP A 45 -5.81 5.01 4.02
N ALA A 46 -5.90 3.92 3.27
CA ALA A 46 -6.71 2.76 3.66
C ALA A 46 -6.24 2.13 4.98
N ALA A 47 -4.93 1.92 5.15
CA ALA A 47 -4.36 1.37 6.38
C ALA A 47 -4.57 2.27 7.60
N VAL A 48 -4.50 3.59 7.43
CA VAL A 48 -4.80 4.57 8.48
C VAL A 48 -6.26 4.51 8.88
N ARG A 49 -7.19 4.52 7.91
CA ARG A 49 -8.63 4.37 8.20
C ARG A 49 -8.93 3.07 8.93
N GLU A 50 -8.34 1.96 8.48
CA GLU A 50 -8.54 0.67 9.13
C GLU A 50 -8.03 0.66 10.57
N ARG A 51 -6.81 1.16 10.79
CA ARG A 51 -6.23 1.29 12.13
C ARG A 51 -7.11 2.13 13.05
N SER A 52 -7.69 3.22 12.55
CA SER A 52 -8.61 4.05 13.32
C SER A 52 -9.85 3.26 13.73
N ARG A 53 -10.48 2.54 12.79
CA ARG A 53 -11.66 1.70 13.07
C ARG A 53 -11.35 0.59 14.08
N GLN A 54 -10.20 -0.08 13.94
CA GLN A 54 -9.76 -1.11 14.87
C GLN A 54 -9.60 -0.55 16.29
N ARG A 55 -9.07 0.67 16.40
CA ARG A 55 -8.85 1.34 17.69
C ARG A 55 -10.17 1.70 18.37
N ASP A 56 -11.12 2.21 17.59
CA ASP A 56 -12.48 2.53 18.04
C ASP A 56 -13.22 1.27 18.53
N TYR A 57 -13.15 0.19 17.75
CA TYR A 57 -13.73 -1.10 18.11
C TYR A 57 -13.12 -1.67 19.40
N LEU A 58 -11.79 -1.61 19.55
CA LEU A 58 -11.10 -2.08 20.75
C LEU A 58 -11.51 -1.28 22.00
N ASP A 59 -11.61 0.05 21.87
CA ASP A 59 -12.03 0.93 22.97
C ASP A 59 -13.46 0.62 23.44
N TRP A 60 -14.39 0.49 22.49
CA TRP A 60 -15.77 0.08 22.77
C TRP A 60 -15.83 -1.29 23.47
N TRP A 61 -15.09 -2.27 22.95
CA TRP A 61 -15.10 -3.63 23.50
C TRP A 61 -14.54 -3.69 24.92
N VAL A 62 -13.43 -3.00 25.21
CA VAL A 62 -12.85 -2.92 26.55
C VAL A 62 -13.81 -2.22 27.52
N SER A 63 -14.48 -1.16 27.05
CA SER A 63 -15.49 -0.44 27.83
C SER A 63 -16.70 -1.31 28.16
N SER A 64 -17.11 -2.20 27.23
CA SER A 64 -18.21 -3.15 27.47
C SER A 64 -17.87 -4.27 28.46
N LYS A 65 -16.58 -4.61 28.63
CA LYS A 65 -16.12 -5.68 29.54
C LYS A 65 -15.86 -5.22 30.98
N LYS A 66 -15.66 -3.92 31.20
CA LYS A 66 -15.52 -3.34 32.55
C LYS A 66 -16.87 -3.14 33.25
N ARG A 67 -17.96 -3.50 32.58
CA ARG A 67 -19.33 -3.31 33.02
C ARG A 67 -19.93 -4.61 33.55
#